data_AF-X1DFG0-F1
#
_entry.id   AF-X1DFG0-F1
#
_cell.length_a   1.000
_cell.length_b   1.000
_cell.length_c   1.000
_cell.angle_alpha   90.00
_cell.angle_beta   90.00
_cell.angle_gamma   90.00
#
_symmetry.space_group_name_H-M   'P 1'
#
loop_
_entity.id
_entity.type
_entity.pdbx_description
1 polymer ?
#
loop_
_entity_poly.entity_id
_entity_poly.type
_entity_poly.pdbx_seq_one_letter_code
_entity_poly.pdbx_strand_id
1 'polypeptide(L)' 'YRIDLPDFKLSRYLALHDFLNDQQYPLNLRLNLLGRIRIERPKLAEQLKQQEEKLLKQSKQLEQLPRTN' A
#
# COMPACT_ATOMS: atom_id res chain seq x y z
N TYR A 1 -23.08 13.47 -0.32
CA TYR A 1 -21.69 13.64 0.16
C TYR A 1 -20.74 13.21 -0.95
N ARG A 2 -19.81 14.08 -1.37
CA ARG A 2 -18.74 13.71 -2.32
C ARG A 2 -17.55 13.31 -1.48
N ILE A 3 -17.11 12.06 -1.61
CA ILE A 3 -15.87 11.59 -1.00
C ILE A 3 -14.78 11.94 -1.99
N ASP A 4 -13.83 12.77 -1.58
CA ASP A 4 -12.67 13.06 -2.42
C ASP A 4 -11.80 11.82 -2.55
N LEU A 5 -11.38 11.53 -3.78
CA LEU A 5 -10.50 10.40 -4.04
C LEU A 5 -9.11 10.68 -3.45
N PRO A 6 -8.45 9.66 -2.88
CA PRO A 6 -7.07 9.81 -2.47
C PRO A 6 -6.19 10.12 -3.69
N ASP A 7 -5.01 10.68 -3.45
CA ASP A 7 -4.05 10.90 -4.52
C ASP A 7 -3.73 9.58 -5.24
N PHE A 8 -3.31 9.69 -6.50
CA PHE A 8 -3.09 8.50 -7.32
C PHE A 8 -2.01 7.56 -6.76
N LYS A 9 -1.00 8.09 -6.05
CA LYS A 9 0.08 7.26 -5.49
C LYS A 9 -0.47 6.39 -4.37
N LEU A 10 -1.28 6.97 -3.49
CA LEU A 10 -1.98 6.25 -2.42
C LEU A 10 -2.98 5.24 -3.02
N SER A 11 -3.80 5.66 -3.98
CA SER A 11 -4.77 4.78 -4.65
C SER A 11 -4.11 3.54 -5.25
N ARG A 12 -2.99 3.74 -5.97
CA ARG A 12 -2.21 2.65 -6.57
C ARG A 12 -1.58 1.73 -5.54
N TYR A 13 -1.08 2.28 -4.44
CA TYR A 13 -0.53 1.47 -3.35
C TYR A 13 -1.62 0.60 -2.71
N LEU A 14 -2.78 1.18 -2.40
CA LEU A 14 -3.91 0.45 -1.83
C LEU A 14 -4.40 -0.65 -2.77
N ALA A 15 -4.58 -0.35 -4.05
CA ALA A 15 -4.98 -1.36 -5.04
C ALA A 15 -3.99 -2.54 -5.13
N LEU A 16 -2.69 -2.27 -5.07
CA LEU A 16 -1.68 -3.34 -5.02
C LEU A 16 -1.73 -4.11 -3.70
N HIS A 17 -1.86 -3.42 -2.57
CA HIS A 17 -1.97 -4.03 -1.26
C HIS A 17 -3.19 -4.97 -1.19
N ASP A 18 -4.34 -4.53 -1.69
CA ASP A 18 -5.57 -5.32 -1.72
C ASP A 18 -5.39 -6.57 -2.59
N PHE A 19 -4.85 -6.42 -3.81
CA PHE A 19 -4.53 -7.55 -4.68
C PHE A 19 -3.57 -8.54 -4.01
N LEU A 20 -2.55 -8.07 -3.28
CA LEU A 20 -1.58 -8.93 -2.61
C LEU A 20 -2.17 -9.67 -1.39
N ASN A 21 -3.30 -9.22 -0.85
CA ASN A 21 -3.97 -9.86 0.29
C ASN A 21 -5.24 -10.63 -0.10
N ASP A 22 -5.70 -10.48 -1.35
CA ASP A 22 -6.87 -11.16 -1.86
C ASP A 22 -6.62 -12.67 -2.04
N GLN A 23 -7.37 -13.46 -1.25
CA GLN A 23 -7.26 -14.92 -1.23
C GLN A 23 -7.90 -15.59 -2.46
N GLN A 24 -8.64 -14.85 -3.28
CA GLN A 24 -9.16 -15.35 -4.56
C GLN A 24 -8.02 -15.60 -5.56
N TYR A 25 -6.86 -14.95 -5.37
CA TYR A 25 -5.69 -15.13 -6.23
C TYR A 25 -4.67 -16.10 -5.60
N PRO A 26 -4.17 -17.07 -6.39
CA PRO A 26 -3.10 -17.97 -5.96
C PRO A 26 -1.88 -17.22 -5.42
N LEU A 27 -1.25 -17.74 -4.36
CA LEU A 27 -0.10 -17.10 -3.72
C LEU A 27 1.05 -16.83 -4.70
N ASN A 28 1.34 -17.79 -5.58
CA ASN A 28 2.38 -17.63 -6.60
C ASN A 28 2.10 -16.45 -7.54
N LEU A 29 0.85 -16.22 -7.95
CA LEU A 29 0.49 -15.09 -8.80
C LEU A 29 0.77 -13.75 -8.11
N ARG A 30 0.37 -13.64 -6.83
CA ARG A 30 0.61 -12.44 -6.01
C ARG A 30 2.10 -12.16 -5.83
N LEU A 31 2.88 -13.19 -5.48
CA LEU A 31 4.32 -13.08 -5.31
C LEU A 31 5.06 -12.80 -6.62
N ASN A 32 4.61 -13.39 -7.73
CA ASN A 32 5.20 -13.16 -9.05
C ASN A 32 5.04 -11.70 -9.48
N LEU A 33 3.85 -11.10 -9.30
CA LEU A 33 3.65 -9.68 -9.61
C LEU A 33 4.58 -8.80 -8.78
N LEU A 34 4.68 -9.06 -7.47
CA LEU A 34 5.58 -8.31 -6.59
C LEU A 34 7.05 -8.44 -7.00
N GLY A 35 7.49 -9.66 -7.34
CA GLY A 35 8.84 -9.92 -7.85
C GLY A 35 9.12 -9.18 -9.16
N ARG A 36 8.18 -9.23 -10.11
CA ARG A 36 8.30 -8.52 -11.40
C ARG A 36 8.35 -7.01 -11.23
N ILE A 37 7.55 -6.42 -10.34
CA ILE A 37 7.62 -4.98 -10.04
C ILE A 37 9.01 -4.58 -9.57
N ARG A 38 9.65 -5.39 -8.71
CA ARG A 38 11.01 -5.12 -8.19
C ARG A 38 12.08 -5.16 -9.29
N ILE A 39 11.97 -6.10 -10.23
CA ILE A 39 12.97 -6.31 -11.30
C ILE A 39 12.72 -5.37 -12.48
N GLU A 40 11.49 -5.34 -13.00
CA GLU A 40 11.13 -4.66 -14.24
C GLU A 40 10.81 -3.17 -14.02
N ARG A 41 10.41 -2.78 -12.79
CA ARG A 41 10.00 -1.40 -12.46
C ARG A 41 10.59 -0.91 -11.14
N PRO A 42 11.94 -0.85 -10.99
CA PRO A 42 12.59 -0.51 -9.71
C PRO A 42 12.17 0.86 -9.15
N LYS A 43 11.97 1.86 -10.02
CA LYS A 43 11.48 3.18 -9.60
C LYS A 43 10.06 3.12 -9.00
N LEU A 44 9.20 2.25 -9.53
CA LEU A 44 7.87 2.02 -8.97
C LEU A 44 7.95 1.29 -7.63
N ALA A 45 8.82 0.29 -7.52
CA ALA A 45 9.05 -0.42 -6.26
C ALA A 45 9.48 0.55 -5.14
N GLU A 46 10.38 1.47 -5.44
CA GLU A 46 10.81 2.50 -4.48
C GLU A 46 9.66 3.43 -4.07
N GLN A 47 8.83 3.86 -5.02
CA GLN A 47 7.64 4.68 -4.71
C GLN A 47 6.64 3.95 -3.79
N LEU A 48 6.44 2.65 -4.00
CA LEU A 48 5.54 1.84 -3.18
C LEU A 48 6.08 1.69 -1.75
N LYS A 49 7.39 1.46 -1.61
CA LYS A 49 8.07 1.39 -0.30
C LYS A 49 7.95 2.70 0.48
N GLN A 50 8.20 3.84 -0.18
CA GLN A 50 8.05 5.15 0.45
C GLN A 50 6.61 5.42 0.91
N GLN A 51 5.63 4.97 0.12
CA GLN A 51 4.22 5.09 0.47
C GLN A 51 3.85 4.23 1.70
N GLU A 52 4.36 2.99 1.76
CA GLU A 52 4.20 2.10 2.93
C GLU A 52 4.80 2.72 4.20
N GLU A 53 6.04 3.23 4.12
CA GLU A 53 6.69 3.89 5.26
C GLU A 53 5.91 5.10 5.76
N LYS A 54 5.33 5.88 4.84
CA LYS A 54 4.47 7.03 5.20
C LYS A 54 3.24 6.57 5.97
N LEU A 55 2.55 5.54 5.49
CA LEU A 55 1.36 4.99 6.15
C LEU A 55 1.68 4.39 7.53
N LEU A 56 2.79 3.64 7.64
CA LEU A 56 3.25 3.10 8.91
C LEU A 56 3.56 4.21 9.93
N LYS A 57 4.20 5.30 9.50
CA LYS A 57 4.44 6.47 10.36
C LYS A 57 3.13 7.11 10.82
N GLN A 58 2.16 7.26 9.93
CA GLN A 58 0.84 7.81 10.25
C GLN A 58 0.08 6.91 11.24
N SER A 59 0.08 5.59 11.04
CA SER A 59 -0.56 4.64 11.97
C SER A 59 0.03 4.74 13.39
N LYS A 60 1.36 4.76 13.49
CA LYS A 60 2.06 4.90 14.79
C LYS A 60 1.73 6.21 15.49
N GLN A 61 1.61 7.32 14.74
CA GLN A 61 1.21 8.61 15.31
C GLN A 61 -0.22 8.57 15.85
N LEU A 62 -1.14 7.94 15.14
CA LEU A 62 -2.53 7.78 15.57
C LEU A 62 -2.66 6.91 16.84
N GLU A 63 -1.86 5.85 16.95
CA GLU A 63 -1.82 4.98 18.13
C GLU A 63 -1.29 5.68 19.39
N GLN A 64 -0.44 6.70 19.24
CA GLN A 64 0.16 7.46 20.33
C GLN A 64 -0.70 8.63 20.83
N LEU A 65 -1.77 8.99 20.11
CA LEU A 65 -2.70 10.02 20.57
C LEU A 65 -3.49 9.51 21.78
N PRO A 66 -3.61 10.30 22.87
CA PRO A 66 -4.41 9.90 24.02
C PRO A 66 -5.86 9.70 23.57
N ARG A 67 -6.44 8.54 23.89
CA ARG A 67 -7.87 8.30 23.73
C ARG A 67 -8.60 9.22 24.71
N THR A 68 -9.09 10.35 24.21
CA THR A 68 -9.97 11.24 24.97
C THR A 68 -11.25 10.47 25.28
N ASN A 69 -11.43 10.13 26.56
CA ASN A 69 -12.72 9.70 27.13
C ASN A 69 -13.55 10.91 27.54
#